data_AF-A0A9X0A749-F1
#
_entry.id   AF-A0A9X0A749-F1
#
_cell.length_a   1.000
_cell.length_b   1.000
_cell.length_c   1.000
_cell.angle_alpha   90.00
_cell.angle_beta   90.00
_cell.angle_gamma   90.00
#
_symmetry.space_group_name_H-M   'P 1'
#
loop_
_entity.id
_entity.type
_entity.pdbx_description
1 polymer ?
#
loop_
_entity_poly.entity_id
_entity_poly.type
_entity_poly.pdbx_seq_one_letter_code
_entity_poly.pdbx_strand_id
1 'polypeptide(L)'
;MRVFYIIGVILCTVGGDLECSADTSKAQTREKSTACNYSDEAQRVGLEAFLRKVKSTYYKMNPNNVVYDPDSTPKSIRRDFSPYNAHPNAIRDRTDAARALCREVNKLHKNADGNKLKPRERKAIAQVKHFLQSNFGAPYDENYYAGDWLLGPNSFCWQPICNVGGDLQAHFTYKEWGIQPKTVDDVNFVIDRLKRLKNSLMQYIKNMKYGIKAGFVRSEEDCQYGLYSIQRAYLKVSQAGPNGILNETFTQQMLDPRWLEKLEKSSSEAWEKEHKATVRASINEALVEYVGKPLDSLLNYLEFNHSQYCVPSNVSSGLATLPLSHVYKTGKILESKQLENCQLGNL
;
A
#
# COMPACT_ATOMS: atom_id res chain seq x y z
N MET A 1 4.16 2.66 10.08
CA MET A 1 4.69 3.96 10.56
C MET A 1 6.13 4.29 10.10
N ARG A 2 6.96 3.35 9.60
CA ARG A 2 8.36 3.65 9.15
C ARG A 2 8.54 3.96 7.65
N VAL A 3 7.66 3.48 6.77
CA VAL A 3 7.66 3.83 5.33
C VAL A 3 7.35 5.33 5.11
N PHE A 4 6.56 5.92 6.02
CA PHE A 4 6.20 7.35 6.01
C PHE A 4 7.41 8.29 6.19
N TYR A 5 8.45 7.88 6.91
CA TYR A 5 9.64 8.72 7.12
C TYR A 5 10.53 8.81 5.88
N ILE A 6 10.60 7.76 5.06
CA ILE A 6 11.41 7.78 3.83
C ILE A 6 10.73 8.64 2.76
N ILE A 7 9.40 8.54 2.66
CA ILE A 7 8.59 9.40 1.80
C ILE A 7 8.68 10.86 2.28
N GLY A 8 8.52 11.13 3.58
CA GLY A 8 8.66 12.49 4.14
C GLY A 8 10.01 13.16 3.84
N VAL A 9 11.13 12.44 3.87
CA VAL A 9 12.45 13.03 3.60
C VAL A 9 12.73 13.19 2.09
N ILE A 10 12.16 12.35 1.22
CA ILE A 10 12.22 12.54 -0.24
C ILE A 10 11.29 13.70 -0.65
N LEU A 11 10.13 13.85 0.00
CA LEU A 11 9.09 14.82 -0.35
C LEU A 11 9.33 16.23 0.18
N CYS A 12 9.99 16.42 1.33
CA CYS A 12 10.35 17.75 1.82
C CYS A 12 11.35 18.48 0.90
N THR A 13 11.99 17.80 -0.07
CA THR A 13 12.89 18.46 -1.04
C THR A 13 12.18 19.08 -2.24
N VAL A 14 10.88 18.80 -2.43
CA VAL A 14 10.07 19.34 -3.55
C VAL A 14 9.16 20.49 -3.08
N GLY A 15 8.78 20.52 -1.80
CA GLY A 15 8.20 21.71 -1.19
C GLY A 15 9.31 22.71 -0.87
N GLY A 16 9.25 23.91 -1.43
CA GLY A 16 10.20 25.00 -1.16
C GLY A 16 10.25 25.48 0.28
N ASP A 17 9.58 24.80 1.21
CA ASP A 17 9.51 25.12 2.64
C ASP A 17 10.02 23.93 3.47
N LEU A 18 11.27 23.54 3.25
CA LEU A 18 12.06 23.13 4.41
C LEU A 18 12.14 24.39 5.28
N GLU A 19 11.39 24.41 6.37
CA GLU A 19 11.68 25.27 7.51
C GLU A 19 13.12 24.98 7.94
N CYS A 20 14.07 25.65 7.30
CA CYS A 20 15.33 25.96 7.93
C CYS A 20 14.94 26.86 9.10
N SER A 21 14.87 26.28 10.31
CA SER A 21 14.82 27.05 11.55
C SER A 21 16.03 27.97 11.58
N ALA A 22 15.84 29.19 11.09
CA ALA A 22 16.55 30.36 11.55
C ALA A 22 15.64 30.96 12.62
N ASP A 23 16.18 31.10 13.84
CA ASP A 23 15.54 31.71 14.99
C ASP A 23 14.66 32.90 14.57
N THR A 24 13.38 32.80 14.87
CA THR A 24 12.38 33.83 14.62
C THR A 24 12.51 34.94 15.66
N SER A 25 13.37 35.92 15.39
CA SER A 25 13.15 37.28 15.88
C SER A 25 13.71 38.33 14.93
N LYS A 26 12.88 38.73 13.96
CA LYS A 26 12.58 40.12 13.56
C LYS A 26 11.98 40.14 12.15
N ALA A 27 10.78 40.71 12.07
CA ALA A 27 10.08 40.97 10.82
C ALA A 27 10.81 42.05 10.03
N GLN A 28 11.50 41.66 8.97
CA GLN A 28 11.85 42.52 7.84
C GLN A 28 11.65 41.71 6.55
N THR A 29 11.10 42.37 5.53
CA THR A 29 10.84 41.90 4.17
C THR A 29 11.72 40.73 3.75
N ARG A 30 11.18 39.50 3.79
CA ARG A 30 11.85 38.28 3.34
C ARG A 30 12.04 38.35 1.82
N GLU A 31 13.22 38.77 1.38
CA GLU A 31 13.75 38.25 0.11
C GLU A 31 13.68 36.72 0.19
N LYS A 32 13.16 36.07 -0.87
CA LYS A 32 13.14 34.61 -0.96
C LYS A 32 14.57 34.12 -0.75
N SER A 33 14.80 33.48 0.39
CA SER A 33 16.07 32.84 0.72
C SER A 33 16.53 31.94 -0.43
N THR A 34 17.60 32.36 -1.12
CA THR A 34 18.26 31.59 -2.19
C THR A 34 18.97 30.34 -1.67
N ALA A 35 19.09 30.18 -0.34
CA ALA A 35 19.78 29.06 0.29
C ALA A 35 19.12 27.70 -0.02
N CYS A 36 17.79 27.67 -0.18
CA CYS A 36 17.02 26.46 -0.47
C CYS A 36 17.01 26.06 -1.95
N ASN A 37 17.42 26.94 -2.87
CA ASN A 37 17.37 26.67 -4.30
C ASN A 37 18.29 25.52 -4.73
N TYR A 38 17.91 24.77 -5.76
CA TYR A 38 18.77 23.77 -6.39
C TYR A 38 20.07 24.39 -6.92
N SER A 39 21.18 23.66 -6.85
CA SER A 39 22.43 24.00 -7.52
C SER A 39 22.24 24.06 -9.04
N ASP A 40 23.09 24.82 -9.73
CA ASP A 40 23.10 24.86 -11.20
C ASP A 40 23.27 23.47 -11.79
N GLU A 41 24.06 22.61 -11.13
CA GLU A 41 24.24 21.23 -11.53
C GLU A 41 22.95 20.41 -11.39
N ALA A 42 22.23 20.55 -10.27
CA ALA A 42 20.95 19.87 -10.06
C ALA A 42 19.88 20.35 -11.05
N GLN A 43 19.89 21.64 -11.42
CA GLN A 43 19.02 22.18 -12.48
C GLN A 43 19.41 21.61 -13.85
N ARG A 44 20.71 21.60 -14.18
CA ARG A 44 21.24 21.07 -15.45
C ARG A 44 20.87 19.61 -15.68
N VAL A 45 20.94 18.77 -14.64
CA VAL A 45 20.57 17.35 -14.73
C VAL A 45 19.08 17.09 -14.50
N GLY A 46 18.28 18.13 -14.24
CA GLY A 46 16.83 18.03 -14.08
C GLY A 46 16.37 17.31 -12.81
N LEU A 47 17.12 17.42 -11.70
CA LEU A 47 16.83 16.68 -10.46
C LEU A 47 15.45 16.99 -9.89
N GLU A 48 15.05 18.26 -9.84
CA GLU A 48 13.75 18.67 -9.30
C GLU A 48 12.58 18.05 -10.08
N ALA A 49 12.62 18.16 -11.41
CA ALA A 49 11.61 17.61 -12.29
C ALA A 49 11.52 16.08 -12.15
N PHE A 50 12.67 15.41 -12.02
CA PHE A 50 12.73 13.98 -11.77
C PHE A 50 12.10 13.60 -10.43
N LEU A 51 12.41 14.30 -9.32
CA LEU A 51 11.82 14.02 -8.01
C LEU A 51 10.29 14.21 -8.02
N ARG A 52 9.79 15.27 -8.67
CA ARG A 52 8.34 15.50 -8.86
C ARG A 52 7.69 14.35 -9.65
N LYS A 53 8.36 13.86 -10.69
CA LYS A 53 7.91 12.70 -11.49
C LYS A 53 7.87 11.42 -10.66
N VAL A 54 8.86 11.18 -9.81
CA VAL A 54 8.86 10.01 -8.91
C VAL A 54 7.66 10.07 -7.95
N LYS A 55 7.42 11.24 -7.34
CA LYS A 55 6.26 11.44 -6.46
C LYS A 55 4.94 11.16 -7.17
N SER A 56 4.69 11.82 -8.31
CA SER A 56 3.42 11.68 -9.02
C SER A 56 3.20 10.25 -9.50
N THR A 57 4.27 9.58 -9.93
CA THR A 57 4.20 8.16 -10.32
C THR A 57 3.92 7.27 -9.11
N TYR A 58 4.52 7.53 -7.95
CA TYR A 58 4.27 6.75 -6.74
C TYR A 58 2.80 6.76 -6.34
N TYR A 59 2.18 7.93 -6.20
CA TYR A 59 0.77 8.02 -5.80
C TYR A 59 -0.19 7.52 -6.88
N LYS A 60 0.18 7.65 -8.17
CA LYS A 60 -0.57 7.00 -9.27
C LYS A 60 -0.56 5.48 -9.16
N MET A 61 0.57 4.88 -8.78
CA MET A 61 0.73 3.41 -8.66
C MET A 61 0.27 2.86 -7.30
N ASN A 62 0.05 3.75 -6.33
CA ASN A 62 -0.41 3.44 -4.97
C ASN A 62 -1.60 4.35 -4.62
N PRO A 63 -2.74 4.19 -5.31
CA PRO A 63 -3.91 5.06 -5.12
C PRO A 63 -4.51 4.94 -3.71
N ASN A 64 -4.14 3.91 -2.95
CA ASN A 64 -4.51 3.74 -1.55
C ASN A 64 -3.70 4.64 -0.59
N ASN A 65 -2.66 5.31 -1.09
CA ASN A 65 -1.82 6.22 -0.32
C ASN A 65 -2.03 7.70 -0.69
N VAL A 66 -2.98 8.05 -1.58
CA VAL A 66 -3.15 9.42 -2.11
C VAL A 66 -3.45 10.46 -1.03
N VAL A 67 -4.04 10.05 0.08
CA VAL A 67 -4.26 10.88 1.26
C VAL A 67 -2.97 11.39 1.89
N TYR A 68 -1.87 10.65 1.69
CA TYR A 68 -0.55 11.00 2.21
C TYR A 68 0.28 11.80 1.20
N ASP A 69 -0.27 12.17 0.04
CA ASP A 69 0.40 13.13 -0.86
C ASP A 69 0.30 14.54 -0.25
N PRO A 70 1.42 15.23 0.02
CA PRO A 70 1.39 16.60 0.56
C PRO A 70 0.70 17.61 -0.37
N ASP A 71 0.57 17.31 -1.67
CA ASP A 71 -0.12 18.20 -2.62
C ASP A 71 -1.59 17.80 -2.84
N SER A 72 -2.06 16.75 -2.15
CA SER A 72 -3.44 16.29 -2.29
C SER A 72 -4.43 17.28 -1.68
N THR A 73 -5.56 17.44 -2.35
CA THR A 73 -6.73 18.15 -1.87
C THR A 73 -7.86 17.16 -1.62
N PRO A 74 -8.88 17.48 -0.81
CA PRO A 74 -10.05 16.62 -0.66
C PRO A 74 -10.68 16.19 -2.00
N LYS A 75 -10.65 17.08 -3.00
CA LYS A 75 -11.12 16.80 -4.36
C LYS A 75 -10.24 15.79 -5.10
N SER A 76 -8.92 15.91 -5.05
CA SER A 76 -8.02 14.95 -5.70
C SER A 76 -8.05 13.60 -5.00
N ILE A 77 -8.08 13.58 -3.66
CA ILE A 77 -8.21 12.35 -2.86
C ILE A 77 -9.45 11.57 -3.28
N ARG A 78 -10.61 12.24 -3.37
CA ARG A 78 -11.85 11.59 -3.80
C ARG A 78 -11.77 11.04 -5.23
N ARG A 79 -11.13 11.75 -6.15
CA ARG A 79 -10.98 11.32 -7.54
C ARG A 79 -10.04 10.12 -7.67
N ASP A 80 -8.91 10.16 -6.96
CA ASP A 80 -7.77 9.28 -7.21
C ASP A 80 -7.76 8.05 -6.28
N PHE A 81 -8.52 8.09 -5.18
CA PHE A 81 -8.56 6.98 -4.23
C PHE A 81 -9.13 5.70 -4.83
N SER A 82 -8.35 4.63 -4.66
CA SER A 82 -8.76 3.24 -4.81
C SER A 82 -8.04 2.41 -3.74
N PRO A 83 -8.70 1.40 -3.14
CA PRO A 83 -8.02 0.46 -2.24
C PRO A 83 -6.84 -0.23 -2.92
N TYR A 84 -5.92 -0.76 -2.10
CA TYR A 84 -4.80 -1.56 -2.57
C TYR A 84 -5.27 -2.65 -3.52
N ASN A 85 -4.57 -2.84 -4.64
CA ASN A 85 -4.92 -3.79 -5.68
C ASN A 85 -3.89 -4.93 -5.74
N ALA A 86 -4.28 -6.10 -5.23
CA ALA A 86 -3.44 -7.29 -5.21
C ALA A 86 -3.42 -8.06 -6.55
N HIS A 87 -4.02 -7.55 -7.64
CA HIS A 87 -3.96 -8.24 -8.91
C HIS A 87 -2.54 -8.26 -9.50
N PRO A 88 -2.12 -9.39 -10.10
CA PRO A 88 -0.77 -9.54 -10.66
C PRO A 88 -0.39 -8.42 -11.64
N ASN A 89 -1.34 -7.97 -12.48
CA ASN A 89 -1.10 -6.87 -13.42
C ASN A 89 -0.82 -5.54 -12.69
N ALA A 90 -1.55 -5.20 -11.64
CA ALA A 90 -1.32 -3.98 -10.86
C ALA A 90 0.05 -4.01 -10.15
N ILE A 91 0.43 -5.17 -9.60
CA ILE A 91 1.74 -5.38 -8.96
C ILE A 91 2.86 -5.26 -10.00
N ARG A 92 2.67 -5.85 -11.19
CA ARG A 92 3.60 -5.72 -12.33
C ARG A 92 3.76 -4.26 -12.76
N ASP A 93 2.65 -3.56 -12.97
CA ASP A 93 2.68 -2.18 -13.46
C ASP A 93 3.39 -1.25 -12.45
N ARG A 94 3.19 -1.47 -11.14
CA ARG A 94 3.95 -0.77 -10.09
C ARG A 94 5.45 -1.09 -10.14
N THR A 95 5.79 -2.37 -10.31
CA THR A 95 7.17 -2.85 -10.43
C THR A 95 7.87 -2.25 -11.65
N ASP A 96 7.21 -2.23 -12.79
CA ASP A 96 7.73 -1.67 -14.03
C ASP A 96 7.94 -0.15 -13.93
N ALA A 97 7.00 0.55 -13.29
CA ALA A 97 7.15 1.98 -13.03
C ALA A 97 8.34 2.29 -12.13
N ALA A 98 8.52 1.55 -11.02
CA ALA A 98 9.67 1.69 -10.14
C ALA A 98 10.99 1.40 -10.87
N ARG A 99 11.06 0.32 -11.67
CA ARG A 99 12.24 -0.05 -12.47
C ARG A 99 12.56 1.01 -13.53
N ALA A 100 11.55 1.56 -14.20
CA ALA A 100 11.74 2.60 -15.21
C ALA A 100 12.36 3.87 -14.61
N LEU A 101 11.81 4.35 -13.49
CA LEU A 101 12.36 5.48 -12.75
C LEU A 101 13.75 5.18 -12.17
N CYS A 102 13.99 3.93 -11.73
CA CYS A 102 15.29 3.50 -11.26
C CYS A 102 16.36 3.58 -12.36
N ARG A 103 16.03 3.20 -13.60
CA ARG A 103 16.94 3.38 -14.75
C ARG A 103 17.20 4.86 -15.02
N GLU A 104 16.18 5.70 -14.91
CA GLU A 104 16.29 7.15 -15.11
C GLU A 104 17.16 7.83 -14.06
N VAL A 105 16.98 7.55 -12.76
CA VAL A 105 17.85 8.12 -11.72
C VAL A 105 19.30 7.65 -11.86
N ASN A 106 19.52 6.40 -12.28
CA ASN A 106 20.88 5.91 -12.50
C ASN A 106 21.57 6.63 -13.68
N LYS A 107 20.83 7.00 -14.74
CA LYS A 107 21.35 7.84 -15.83
C LYS A 107 21.61 9.26 -15.35
N LEU A 108 20.68 9.86 -14.62
CA LEU A 108 20.82 11.20 -14.03
C LEU A 108 22.07 11.26 -13.14
N HIS A 109 22.25 10.30 -12.25
CA HIS A 109 23.39 10.23 -11.34
C HIS A 109 24.73 10.09 -12.09
N LYS A 110 24.79 9.27 -13.15
CA LYS A 110 26.00 9.14 -14.00
C LYS A 110 26.34 10.43 -14.74
N ASN A 111 25.32 11.21 -15.11
CA ASN A 111 25.50 12.47 -15.82
C ASN A 111 25.80 13.64 -14.89
N ALA A 112 25.65 13.47 -13.57
CA ALA A 112 25.81 14.52 -12.58
C ALA A 112 27.24 14.60 -12.04
N ASP A 113 27.78 15.81 -11.91
CA ASP A 113 29.02 16.09 -11.19
C ASP A 113 28.73 16.18 -9.69
N GLY A 114 29.06 15.10 -8.97
CA GLY A 114 28.82 15.00 -7.53
C GLY A 114 29.46 16.11 -6.69
N ASN A 115 30.54 16.73 -7.18
CA ASN A 115 31.22 17.82 -6.49
C ASN A 115 30.49 19.16 -6.64
N LYS A 116 29.70 19.32 -7.70
CA LYS A 116 28.88 20.52 -7.96
C LYS A 116 27.48 20.44 -7.35
N LEU A 117 27.05 19.24 -6.94
CA LEU A 117 25.82 19.05 -6.18
C LEU A 117 25.97 19.50 -4.72
N LYS A 118 24.89 20.03 -4.15
CA LYS A 118 24.79 20.28 -2.70
C LYS A 118 24.63 18.95 -1.96
N PRO A 119 25.05 18.86 -0.68
CA PRO A 119 24.89 17.63 0.12
C PRO A 119 23.46 17.07 0.14
N ARG A 120 22.44 17.94 0.22
CA ARG A 120 21.02 17.54 0.19
C ARG A 120 20.60 16.91 -1.14
N GLU A 121 21.19 17.34 -2.26
CA GLU A 121 20.85 16.83 -3.60
C GLU A 121 21.48 15.45 -3.81
N ARG A 122 22.74 15.27 -3.38
CA ARG A 122 23.36 13.94 -3.33
C ARG A 122 22.56 12.98 -2.46
N LYS A 123 22.11 13.44 -1.29
CA LYS A 123 21.23 12.66 -0.41
C LYS A 123 19.91 12.30 -1.10
N ALA A 124 19.25 13.26 -1.76
CA ALA A 124 18.00 13.03 -2.47
C ALA A 124 18.16 11.97 -3.58
N ILE A 125 19.23 12.05 -4.38
CA ILE A 125 19.56 11.04 -5.41
C ILE A 125 19.76 9.66 -4.77
N ALA A 126 20.51 9.57 -3.67
CA ALA A 126 20.75 8.30 -3.00
C ALA A 126 19.45 7.70 -2.43
N GLN A 127 18.63 8.52 -1.77
CA GLN A 127 17.37 8.08 -1.18
C GLN A 127 16.37 7.64 -2.24
N VAL A 128 16.19 8.42 -3.31
CA VAL A 128 15.25 8.07 -4.38
C VAL A 128 15.71 6.83 -5.13
N LYS A 129 17.02 6.65 -5.32
CA LYS A 129 17.57 5.41 -5.89
C LYS A 129 17.23 4.21 -5.01
N HIS A 130 17.48 4.29 -3.70
CA HIS A 130 17.15 3.20 -2.78
C HIS A 130 15.64 2.90 -2.76
N PHE A 131 14.80 3.94 -2.70
CA PHE A 131 13.35 3.84 -2.74
C PHE A 131 12.86 3.13 -4.01
N LEU A 132 13.40 3.48 -5.17
CA LEU A 132 13.02 2.88 -6.46
C LEU A 132 13.58 1.46 -6.63
N GLN A 133 14.79 1.19 -6.13
CA GLN A 133 15.39 -0.16 -6.12
C GLN A 133 14.58 -1.13 -5.25
N SER A 134 13.97 -0.64 -4.19
CA SER A 134 13.09 -1.40 -3.29
C SER A 134 11.62 -1.34 -3.70
N ASN A 135 11.33 -1.16 -4.99
CA ASN A 135 9.96 -1.11 -5.53
C ASN A 135 9.05 -0.09 -4.81
N PHE A 136 9.50 1.16 -4.74
CA PHE A 136 8.87 2.22 -3.95
C PHE A 136 8.85 1.96 -2.43
N GLY A 137 9.97 1.45 -1.88
CA GLY A 137 10.11 1.26 -0.44
C GLY A 137 9.33 0.07 0.12
N ALA A 138 8.98 -0.90 -0.72
CA ALA A 138 8.36 -2.18 -0.39
C ALA A 138 9.32 -3.35 -0.69
N PRO A 139 10.49 -3.42 -0.03
CA PRO A 139 11.42 -4.51 -0.25
C PRO A 139 10.82 -5.84 0.21
N TYR A 140 10.99 -6.89 -0.60
CA TYR A 140 10.64 -8.28 -0.26
C TYR A 140 9.14 -8.59 -0.10
N ASP A 141 8.26 -7.80 -0.72
CA ASP A 141 6.82 -8.02 -0.61
C ASP A 141 5.98 -7.71 -1.85
N GLU A 142 6.43 -6.82 -2.74
CA GLU A 142 5.60 -6.33 -3.86
C GLU A 142 6.30 -6.35 -5.22
N ASN A 143 7.51 -6.90 -5.30
CA ASN A 143 8.23 -6.97 -6.57
C ASN A 143 7.71 -8.14 -7.41
N TYR A 144 7.01 -7.80 -8.48
CA TYR A 144 6.38 -8.76 -9.38
C TYR A 144 7.36 -9.85 -9.86
N TYR A 145 8.57 -9.46 -10.25
CA TYR A 145 9.57 -10.36 -10.83
C TYR A 145 10.36 -11.14 -9.77
N ALA A 146 10.39 -10.67 -8.52
CA ALA A 146 10.96 -11.44 -7.42
C ALA A 146 9.99 -12.51 -6.89
N GLY A 147 8.69 -12.40 -7.20
CA GLY A 147 7.67 -13.35 -6.74
C GLY A 147 7.32 -13.24 -5.25
N ASP A 148 7.86 -12.27 -4.54
CA ASP A 148 7.67 -12.05 -3.11
C ASP A 148 6.20 -11.76 -2.73
N TRP A 149 5.43 -11.13 -3.62
CA TRP A 149 3.98 -10.92 -3.52
C TRP A 149 3.14 -12.22 -3.47
N LEU A 150 3.75 -13.37 -3.72
CA LEU A 150 3.12 -14.69 -3.62
C LEU A 150 3.22 -15.31 -2.21
N LEU A 151 4.09 -14.78 -1.35
CA LEU A 151 4.46 -15.39 -0.07
C LEU A 151 3.45 -15.23 1.05
N GLY A 152 2.42 -14.40 0.86
CA GLY A 152 1.49 -14.07 1.93
C GLY A 152 2.08 -13.13 2.99
N PRO A 153 1.35 -12.93 4.11
CA PRO A 153 1.74 -11.98 5.14
C PRO A 153 3.05 -12.39 5.83
N ASN A 154 3.90 -11.40 6.11
CA ASN A 154 5.12 -11.59 6.91
C ASN A 154 4.92 -11.23 8.39
N SER A 155 5.89 -11.60 9.22
CA SER A 155 5.90 -11.37 10.68
C SER A 155 5.86 -9.89 11.08
N PHE A 156 6.19 -8.95 10.19
CA PHE A 156 6.11 -7.51 10.46
C PHE A 156 4.77 -6.88 10.06
N CYS A 157 3.98 -7.55 9.21
CA CYS A 157 2.73 -7.07 8.65
C CYS A 157 2.78 -5.61 8.15
N TRP A 158 3.88 -5.22 7.52
CA TRP A 158 4.05 -3.91 6.90
C TRP A 158 3.52 -3.83 5.46
N GLN A 159 3.10 -4.97 4.89
CA GLN A 159 2.54 -5.07 3.54
C GLN A 159 1.22 -4.31 3.44
N PRO A 160 0.80 -3.83 2.24
CA PRO A 160 -0.46 -3.10 2.11
C PRO A 160 -1.69 -3.90 2.54
N ILE A 161 -1.67 -5.23 2.39
CA ILE A 161 -2.76 -6.10 2.85
C ILE A 161 -3.03 -5.98 4.35
N CYS A 162 -2.02 -5.61 5.16
CA CYS A 162 -2.14 -5.40 6.60
C CYS A 162 -2.64 -3.99 6.97
N ASN A 163 -2.64 -3.07 6.01
CA ASN A 163 -2.97 -1.66 6.23
C ASN A 163 -4.29 -1.25 5.57
N VAL A 164 -5.02 -2.16 4.90
CA VAL A 164 -6.26 -1.80 4.19
C VAL A 164 -7.31 -1.19 5.14
N GLY A 165 -7.34 -1.59 6.42
CA GLY A 165 -8.19 -0.95 7.42
C GLY A 165 -7.80 0.51 7.67
N GLY A 166 -6.50 0.78 7.83
CA GLY A 166 -5.98 2.14 7.95
C GLY A 166 -6.23 2.99 6.69
N ASP A 167 -6.12 2.40 5.51
CA ASP A 167 -6.43 3.07 4.24
C ASP A 167 -7.92 3.48 4.21
N LEU A 168 -8.84 2.61 4.63
CA LEU A 168 -10.27 2.98 4.73
C LEU A 168 -10.50 4.13 5.70
N GLN A 169 -9.90 4.07 6.89
CA GLN A 169 -10.03 5.12 7.90
C GLN A 169 -9.52 6.47 7.36
N ALA A 170 -8.33 6.47 6.76
CA ALA A 170 -7.71 7.69 6.27
C ALA A 170 -8.52 8.37 5.16
N HIS A 171 -9.20 7.61 4.31
CA HIS A 171 -9.97 8.14 3.18
C HIS A 171 -11.43 8.45 3.49
N PHE A 172 -12.05 7.74 4.44
CA PHE A 172 -13.48 7.92 4.73
C PHE A 172 -13.77 8.72 5.98
N THR A 173 -12.85 8.80 6.94
CA THR A 173 -13.23 9.22 8.28
C THR A 173 -12.44 10.41 8.84
N TYR A 174 -11.26 10.71 8.29
CA TYR A 174 -10.48 11.85 8.76
C TYR A 174 -11.17 13.20 8.49
N LYS A 175 -11.24 14.07 9.49
CA LYS A 175 -12.08 15.27 9.47
C LYS A 175 -11.73 16.27 8.35
N GLU A 176 -10.46 16.35 7.97
CA GLU A 176 -9.95 17.34 7.02
C GLU A 176 -10.17 16.96 5.54
N TRP A 177 -10.18 15.66 5.23
CA TRP A 177 -10.21 15.18 3.84
C TRP A 177 -11.03 13.89 3.63
N GLY A 178 -11.57 13.31 4.71
CA GLY A 178 -12.38 12.11 4.69
C GLY A 178 -13.70 12.33 3.95
N ILE A 179 -14.07 11.35 3.13
CA ILE A 179 -15.27 11.40 2.32
C ILE A 179 -16.48 11.06 3.19
N GLN A 180 -17.15 12.10 3.69
CA GLN A 180 -18.47 12.02 4.32
C GLN A 180 -19.57 12.12 3.25
N PRO A 181 -20.50 11.15 3.17
CA PRO A 181 -21.54 11.18 2.15
C PRO A 181 -22.48 12.38 2.26
N LYS A 182 -22.69 13.06 1.13
CA LYS A 182 -23.67 14.14 0.95
C LYS A 182 -24.82 13.74 0.03
N THR A 183 -24.51 12.92 -0.97
CA THR A 183 -25.44 12.50 -2.03
C THR A 183 -25.54 10.99 -2.15
N VAL A 184 -26.53 10.48 -2.89
CA VAL A 184 -26.62 9.05 -3.27
C VAL A 184 -25.34 8.57 -3.97
N ASP A 185 -24.75 9.40 -4.83
CA ASP A 185 -23.49 9.06 -5.52
C ASP A 185 -22.32 8.90 -4.56
N ASP A 186 -22.31 9.66 -3.46
CA ASP A 186 -21.29 9.52 -2.43
C ASP A 186 -21.44 8.19 -1.69
N VAL A 187 -22.67 7.77 -1.39
CA VAL A 187 -22.96 6.47 -0.77
C VAL A 187 -22.52 5.33 -1.71
N ASN A 188 -22.90 5.41 -2.98
CA ASN A 188 -22.48 4.47 -4.02
C ASN A 188 -20.96 4.41 -4.17
N PHE A 189 -20.29 5.56 -4.13
CA PHE A 189 -18.83 5.64 -4.17
C PHE A 189 -18.19 4.85 -3.04
N VAL A 190 -18.65 5.03 -1.79
CA VAL A 190 -18.12 4.29 -0.64
C VAL A 190 -18.31 2.79 -0.84
N ILE A 191 -19.52 2.34 -1.17
CA ILE A 191 -19.83 0.92 -1.36
C ILE A 191 -19.01 0.31 -2.51
N ASP A 192 -18.83 1.02 -3.62
CA ASP A 192 -17.97 0.59 -4.73
C ASP A 192 -16.52 0.38 -4.29
N ARG A 193 -15.97 1.28 -3.47
CA ARG A 193 -14.61 1.10 -2.93
C ARG A 193 -14.52 -0.11 -2.00
N LEU A 194 -15.53 -0.38 -1.17
CA LEU A 194 -15.56 -1.60 -0.37
C LEU A 194 -15.61 -2.86 -1.27
N LYS A 195 -16.41 -2.85 -2.35
CA LYS A 195 -16.44 -3.95 -3.35
C LYS A 195 -15.08 -4.18 -4.02
N ARG A 196 -14.36 -3.11 -4.37
CA ARG A 196 -12.99 -3.21 -4.91
C ARG A 196 -12.02 -3.81 -3.89
N LEU A 197 -12.15 -3.44 -2.62
CA LEU A 197 -11.36 -4.03 -1.55
C LEU A 197 -11.63 -5.53 -1.41
N LYS A 198 -12.90 -5.98 -1.41
CA LYS A 198 -13.24 -7.42 -1.47
C LYS A 198 -12.51 -8.12 -2.60
N ASN A 199 -12.57 -7.55 -3.81
CA ASN A 199 -11.93 -8.13 -4.98
C ASN A 199 -10.41 -8.30 -4.79
N SER A 200 -9.75 -7.30 -4.22
CA SER A 200 -8.32 -7.34 -3.89
C SER A 200 -7.98 -8.38 -2.81
N LEU A 201 -8.73 -8.41 -1.70
CA LEU A 201 -8.54 -9.39 -0.62
C LEU A 201 -8.66 -10.83 -1.14
N MET A 202 -9.68 -11.11 -1.95
CA MET A 202 -9.87 -12.42 -2.56
C MET A 202 -8.77 -12.76 -3.58
N GLN A 203 -8.26 -11.76 -4.29
CA GLN A 203 -7.14 -11.96 -5.20
C GLN A 203 -5.85 -12.27 -4.44
N TYR A 204 -5.62 -11.65 -3.29
CA TYR A 204 -4.48 -11.96 -2.42
C TYR A 204 -4.45 -13.44 -2.00
N ILE A 205 -5.61 -14.01 -1.66
CA ILE A 205 -5.75 -15.45 -1.41
C ILE A 205 -5.36 -16.28 -2.64
N LYS A 206 -5.79 -15.88 -3.84
CA LYS A 206 -5.44 -16.56 -5.09
C LYS A 206 -3.94 -16.49 -5.37
N ASN A 207 -3.29 -15.37 -5.07
CA ASN A 207 -1.86 -15.19 -5.23
C ASN A 207 -1.10 -16.19 -4.34
N MET A 208 -1.49 -16.35 -3.07
CA MET A 208 -0.88 -17.34 -2.18
C MET A 208 -1.12 -18.78 -2.65
N LYS A 209 -2.31 -19.10 -3.18
CA LYS A 209 -2.58 -20.40 -3.80
C LYS A 209 -1.66 -20.67 -4.99
N TYR A 210 -1.37 -19.64 -5.80
CA TYR A 210 -0.39 -19.74 -6.87
C TYR A 210 1.04 -19.84 -6.32
N GLY A 211 1.37 -19.10 -5.27
CA GLY A 211 2.65 -19.16 -4.56
C GLY A 211 3.01 -20.56 -4.10
N ILE A 212 2.07 -21.30 -3.51
CA ILE A 212 2.26 -22.71 -3.15
C ILE A 212 2.70 -23.54 -4.37
N LYS A 213 1.97 -23.42 -5.48
CA LYS A 213 2.28 -24.12 -6.74
C LYS A 213 3.61 -23.69 -7.34
N ALA A 214 3.97 -22.41 -7.21
CA ALA A 214 5.20 -21.84 -7.73
C ALA A 214 6.42 -22.04 -6.81
N GLY A 215 6.20 -22.39 -5.53
CA GLY A 215 7.27 -22.68 -4.56
C GLY A 215 7.66 -21.45 -3.75
N PHE A 216 6.79 -20.44 -3.74
CA PHE A 216 6.88 -19.25 -2.91
C PHE A 216 6.05 -19.47 -1.66
N VAL A 217 6.65 -20.15 -0.68
CA VAL A 217 6.05 -20.34 0.64
C VAL A 217 7.13 -20.08 1.70
N ARG A 218 6.73 -19.44 2.79
CA ARG A 218 7.60 -19.14 3.92
C ARG A 218 7.84 -20.38 4.80
N SER A 219 8.78 -20.28 5.73
CA SER A 219 8.94 -21.28 6.79
C SER A 219 7.68 -21.35 7.67
N GLU A 220 7.52 -22.45 8.40
CA GLU A 220 6.42 -22.64 9.34
C GLU A 220 6.36 -21.53 10.40
N GLU A 221 7.51 -21.08 10.91
CA GLU A 221 7.57 -19.98 11.88
C GLU A 221 7.12 -18.67 11.25
N ASP A 222 7.64 -18.33 10.07
CA ASP A 222 7.29 -17.09 9.37
C ASP A 222 5.80 -17.07 8.99
N CYS A 223 5.24 -18.21 8.57
CA CYS A 223 3.80 -18.36 8.36
C CYS A 223 3.01 -18.12 9.64
N GLN A 224 3.42 -18.73 10.76
CA GLN A 224 2.75 -18.60 12.05
C GLN A 224 2.79 -17.16 12.55
N TYR A 225 3.97 -16.52 12.53
CA TYR A 225 4.11 -15.12 12.95
C TYR A 225 3.42 -14.15 11.97
N GLY A 226 3.38 -14.48 10.68
CA GLY A 226 2.60 -13.76 9.68
C GLY A 226 1.10 -13.80 9.98
N LEU A 227 0.57 -14.99 10.29
CA LEU A 227 -0.82 -15.18 10.72
C LEU A 227 -1.14 -14.36 11.98
N TYR A 228 -0.32 -14.47 13.03
CA TYR A 228 -0.54 -13.70 14.27
C TYR A 228 -0.52 -12.19 14.03
N SER A 229 0.34 -11.73 13.13
CA SER A 229 0.45 -10.30 12.86
C SER A 229 -0.75 -9.77 12.07
N ILE A 230 -1.25 -10.51 11.09
CA ILE A 230 -2.47 -10.10 10.36
C ILE A 230 -3.74 -10.27 11.20
N GLN A 231 -3.82 -11.30 12.05
CA GLN A 231 -4.90 -11.42 13.04
C GLN A 231 -4.91 -10.23 14.00
N ARG A 232 -3.74 -9.74 14.45
CA ARG A 232 -3.67 -8.51 15.27
C ARG A 232 -4.08 -7.26 14.50
N ALA A 233 -3.76 -7.16 13.21
CA ALA A 233 -4.19 -6.05 12.37
C ALA A 233 -5.72 -6.00 12.20
N TYR A 234 -6.38 -7.16 12.23
CA TYR A 234 -7.83 -7.33 12.09
C TYR A 234 -8.41 -8.09 13.30
N LEU A 235 -8.10 -7.60 14.50
CA LEU A 235 -8.32 -8.31 15.76
C LEU A 235 -9.78 -8.69 15.99
N LYS A 236 -10.71 -7.78 15.69
CA LYS A 236 -12.13 -8.01 15.95
C LYS A 236 -12.71 -8.97 14.93
N VAL A 237 -12.28 -8.90 13.68
CA VAL A 237 -12.64 -9.92 12.67
C VAL A 237 -12.08 -11.29 13.07
N SER A 238 -10.83 -11.36 13.52
CA SER A 238 -10.21 -12.61 13.97
C SER A 238 -10.92 -13.24 15.18
N GLN A 239 -11.53 -12.43 16.04
CA GLN A 239 -12.20 -12.89 17.27
C GLN A 239 -13.69 -13.22 17.08
N ALA A 240 -14.38 -12.48 16.21
CA ALA A 240 -15.84 -12.51 16.09
C ALA A 240 -16.33 -12.82 14.66
N GLY A 241 -15.42 -13.27 13.79
CA GLY A 241 -15.69 -13.57 12.40
C GLY A 241 -16.09 -12.31 11.60
N PRO A 242 -16.88 -12.44 10.52
CA PRO A 242 -17.19 -11.34 9.61
C PRO A 242 -17.80 -10.10 10.29
N ASN A 243 -18.66 -10.30 11.31
CA ASN A 243 -19.31 -9.20 12.03
C ASN A 243 -18.35 -8.40 12.91
N GLY A 244 -17.17 -8.95 13.22
CA GLY A 244 -16.11 -8.26 13.94
C GLY A 244 -15.69 -6.95 13.28
N ILE A 245 -15.88 -6.80 11.97
CA ILE A 245 -15.57 -5.58 11.23
C ILE A 245 -16.32 -4.35 11.76
N LEU A 246 -17.50 -4.54 12.33
CA LEU A 246 -18.30 -3.45 12.91
C LEU A 246 -17.75 -2.96 14.25
N ASN A 247 -16.80 -3.71 14.83
CA ASN A 247 -16.13 -3.37 16.09
C ASN A 247 -14.67 -2.95 15.87
N GLU A 248 -14.18 -3.01 14.62
CA GLU A 248 -12.81 -2.59 14.31
C GLU A 248 -12.63 -1.09 14.51
N THR A 249 -11.49 -0.69 15.06
CA THR A 249 -11.20 0.71 15.38
C THR A 249 -11.25 1.61 14.13
N PHE A 250 -10.84 1.07 12.99
CA PHE A 250 -10.79 1.79 11.72
C PHE A 250 -12.16 1.96 11.04
N THR A 251 -13.21 1.25 11.49
CA THR A 251 -14.59 1.42 10.96
C THR A 251 -15.49 2.23 11.87
N GLN A 252 -15.12 2.42 13.16
CA GLN A 252 -16.00 3.06 14.15
C GLN A 252 -16.55 4.41 13.72
N GLN A 253 -15.72 5.24 13.08
CA GLN A 253 -16.16 6.55 12.61
C GLN A 253 -17.20 6.46 11.49
N MET A 254 -17.13 5.46 10.59
CA MET A 254 -18.17 5.26 9.57
C MET A 254 -19.52 4.84 10.18
N LEU A 255 -19.49 4.23 11.38
CA LEU A 255 -20.68 3.74 12.09
C LEU A 255 -21.30 4.78 13.01
N ASP A 256 -20.56 5.86 13.29
CA ASP A 256 -21.02 7.01 14.08
C ASP A 256 -22.08 7.79 13.27
N PRO A 257 -23.26 8.11 13.85
CA PRO A 257 -24.28 8.91 13.17
C PRO A 257 -23.77 10.22 12.56
N ARG A 258 -22.74 10.85 13.16
CA ARG A 258 -22.13 12.09 12.66
C ARG A 258 -21.46 11.93 11.30
N TRP A 259 -21.09 10.71 10.90
CA TRP A 259 -20.49 10.49 9.59
C TRP A 259 -21.48 10.73 8.43
N LEU A 260 -22.78 10.53 8.69
CA LEU A 260 -23.86 10.82 7.74
C LEU A 260 -24.54 12.17 8.00
N GLU A 261 -23.99 13.04 8.85
CA GLU A 261 -24.65 14.31 9.24
C GLU A 261 -24.90 15.27 8.05
N LYS A 262 -24.07 15.14 7.00
CA LYS A 262 -24.13 15.99 5.80
C LYS A 262 -24.94 15.35 4.65
N LEU A 263 -25.47 14.16 4.85
CA LEU A 263 -26.27 13.47 3.85
C LEU A 263 -27.59 14.24 3.66
N GLU A 264 -27.88 14.60 2.41
CA GLU A 264 -29.13 15.29 2.08
C GLU A 264 -30.34 14.40 2.39
N LYS A 265 -31.38 14.99 2.98
CA LYS A 265 -32.63 14.27 3.30
C LYS A 265 -33.24 13.60 2.06
N SER A 266 -33.27 14.32 0.95
CA SER A 266 -33.72 13.79 -0.36
C SER A 266 -32.90 12.58 -0.80
N SER A 267 -31.58 12.58 -0.57
CA SER A 267 -30.70 11.45 -0.88
C SER A 267 -30.98 10.25 0.02
N SER A 268 -31.23 10.46 1.32
CA SER A 268 -31.62 9.39 2.23
C SER A 268 -32.96 8.75 1.86
N GLU A 269 -33.97 9.58 1.56
CA GLU A 269 -35.30 9.12 1.15
C GLU A 269 -35.26 8.38 -0.21
N ALA A 270 -34.48 8.89 -1.17
CA ALA A 270 -34.27 8.24 -2.45
C ALA A 270 -33.61 6.87 -2.27
N TRP A 271 -32.57 6.79 -1.43
CA TRP A 271 -31.89 5.54 -1.12
C TRP A 271 -32.84 4.50 -0.50
N GLU A 272 -33.61 4.90 0.52
CA GLU A 272 -34.57 4.01 1.19
C GLU A 272 -35.68 3.53 0.25
N LYS A 273 -36.15 4.40 -0.65
CA LYS A 273 -37.16 4.03 -1.65
C LYS A 273 -36.65 2.95 -2.60
N GLU A 274 -35.41 3.08 -3.06
CA GLU A 274 -34.77 2.16 -4.01
C GLU A 274 -34.34 0.85 -3.34
N HIS A 275 -33.62 0.93 -2.22
CA HIS A 275 -32.94 -0.21 -1.61
C HIS A 275 -33.75 -0.88 -0.49
N LYS A 276 -34.89 -0.30 -0.08
CA LYS A 276 -35.72 -0.78 1.04
C LYS A 276 -34.97 -0.90 2.38
N ALA A 277 -33.90 -0.13 2.53
CA ALA A 277 -33.04 -0.09 3.71
C ALA A 277 -32.48 1.33 3.89
N THR A 278 -32.19 1.71 5.14
CA THR A 278 -31.55 2.99 5.44
C THR A 278 -30.11 3.00 4.94
N VAL A 279 -29.57 4.18 4.62
CA VAL A 279 -28.14 4.31 4.23
C VAL A 279 -27.22 3.69 5.29
N ARG A 280 -27.53 3.89 6.58
CA ARG A 280 -26.78 3.29 7.68
C ARG A 280 -26.80 1.76 7.63
N ALA A 281 -27.97 1.15 7.42
CA ALA A 281 -28.10 -0.29 7.31
C ALA A 281 -27.29 -0.82 6.11
N SER A 282 -27.37 -0.15 4.95
CA SER A 282 -26.63 -0.53 3.75
C SER A 282 -25.11 -0.41 3.92
N ILE A 283 -24.61 0.61 4.63
CA ILE A 283 -23.18 0.76 4.93
C ILE A 283 -22.70 -0.34 5.89
N ASN A 284 -23.47 -0.65 6.95
CA ASN A 284 -23.15 -1.74 7.86
C ASN A 284 -23.08 -3.09 7.11
N GLU A 285 -24.08 -3.37 6.29
CA GLU A 285 -24.13 -4.58 5.46
C GLU A 285 -22.95 -4.62 4.49
N ALA A 286 -22.64 -3.52 3.82
CA ALA A 286 -21.51 -3.42 2.91
C ALA A 286 -20.16 -3.64 3.60
N LEU A 287 -19.97 -3.14 4.83
CA LEU A 287 -18.77 -3.41 5.63
C LEU A 287 -18.64 -4.89 5.96
N VAL A 288 -19.72 -5.55 6.39
CA VAL A 288 -19.72 -6.99 6.67
C VAL A 288 -19.47 -7.81 5.39
N GLU A 289 -20.20 -7.52 4.32
CA GLU A 289 -20.16 -8.29 3.07
C GLU A 289 -18.86 -8.10 2.29
N TYR A 290 -18.35 -6.87 2.21
CA TYR A 290 -17.22 -6.52 1.34
C TYR A 290 -15.90 -6.34 2.08
N VAL A 291 -15.89 -6.32 3.41
CA VAL A 291 -14.64 -6.24 4.20
C VAL A 291 -14.55 -7.35 5.23
N GLY A 292 -15.58 -7.51 6.07
CA GLY A 292 -15.61 -8.53 7.13
C GLY A 292 -15.47 -9.96 6.60
N LYS A 293 -16.38 -10.38 5.70
CA LYS A 293 -16.35 -11.72 5.08
C LYS A 293 -15.04 -12.04 4.33
N PRO A 294 -14.50 -11.16 3.47
CA PRO A 294 -13.24 -11.47 2.79
C PRO A 294 -12.02 -11.45 3.72
N LEU A 295 -11.99 -10.62 4.76
CA LEU A 295 -10.94 -10.68 5.78
C LEU A 295 -11.02 -11.99 6.58
N ASP A 296 -12.21 -12.37 7.05
CA ASP A 296 -12.43 -13.65 7.72
C ASP A 296 -12.01 -14.84 6.83
N SER A 297 -12.37 -14.80 5.54
CA SER A 297 -11.94 -15.82 4.56
C SER A 297 -10.41 -15.87 4.41
N LEU A 298 -9.74 -14.73 4.43
CA LEU A 298 -8.28 -14.64 4.37
C LEU A 298 -7.65 -15.23 5.63
N LEU A 299 -8.13 -14.86 6.82
CA LEU A 299 -7.62 -15.36 8.10
C LEU A 299 -7.82 -16.88 8.22
N ASN A 300 -9.02 -17.37 7.89
CA ASN A 300 -9.32 -18.81 7.89
C ASN A 300 -8.46 -19.56 6.86
N TYR A 301 -8.26 -19.00 5.67
CA TYR A 301 -7.36 -19.61 4.68
C TYR A 301 -5.93 -19.68 5.19
N LEU A 302 -5.42 -18.62 5.83
CA LEU A 302 -4.06 -18.61 6.37
C LEU A 302 -3.90 -19.66 7.47
N GLU A 303 -4.84 -19.70 8.41
CA GLU A 303 -4.79 -20.57 9.59
C GLU A 303 -4.99 -22.05 9.25
N PHE A 304 -5.97 -22.37 8.42
CA PHE A 304 -6.38 -23.76 8.22
C PHE A 304 -5.95 -24.34 6.88
N ASN A 305 -5.55 -23.54 5.89
CA ASN A 305 -5.18 -24.04 4.57
C ASN A 305 -3.72 -23.72 4.20
N HIS A 306 -3.32 -22.45 4.22
CA HIS A 306 -1.98 -22.02 3.81
C HIS A 306 -0.90 -22.55 4.76
N SER A 307 -1.16 -22.52 6.07
CA SER A 307 -0.31 -23.08 7.12
C SER A 307 0.14 -24.51 6.84
N GLN A 308 -0.72 -25.33 6.24
CA GLN A 308 -0.39 -26.71 5.89
C GLN A 308 0.72 -26.80 4.86
N TYR A 309 0.94 -25.77 4.03
CA TYR A 309 1.96 -25.78 2.97
C TYR A 309 3.26 -25.10 3.39
N CYS A 310 3.31 -24.55 4.60
CA CYS A 310 4.50 -23.91 5.13
C CYS A 310 5.64 -24.91 5.32
N VAL A 311 6.85 -24.40 5.11
CA VAL A 311 8.03 -25.23 4.97
C VAL A 311 8.58 -25.54 6.36
N PRO A 312 8.87 -26.82 6.68
CA PRO A 312 9.46 -27.16 7.98
C PRO A 312 10.83 -26.50 8.14
N SER A 313 11.21 -26.15 9.37
CA SER A 313 12.40 -25.33 9.68
C SER A 313 13.72 -25.93 9.22
N ASN A 314 13.75 -27.24 8.97
CA ASN A 314 14.93 -27.94 8.46
C ASN A 314 15.16 -27.78 6.95
N VAL A 315 14.24 -27.15 6.22
CA VAL A 315 14.36 -26.84 4.79
C VAL A 315 14.59 -25.34 4.61
N SER A 316 15.69 -24.98 3.95
CA SER A 316 16.04 -23.59 3.69
C SER A 316 15.01 -22.93 2.76
N SER A 317 14.22 -22.00 3.30
CA SER A 317 13.14 -21.27 2.62
C SER A 317 13.30 -19.75 2.71
N GLY A 318 14.53 -19.27 2.90
CA GLY A 318 14.83 -17.84 2.84
C GLY A 318 14.61 -17.29 1.44
N LEU A 319 14.45 -15.97 1.30
CA LEU A 319 14.17 -15.33 0.00
C LEU A 319 15.19 -15.67 -1.09
N ALA A 320 16.44 -15.97 -0.71
CA ALA A 320 17.50 -16.36 -1.64
C ALA A 320 17.39 -17.80 -2.16
N THR A 321 16.60 -18.67 -1.51
CA THR A 321 16.42 -20.08 -1.88
C THR A 321 15.05 -20.38 -2.47
N LEU A 322 14.24 -19.33 -2.69
CA LEU A 322 12.97 -19.41 -3.41
C LEU A 322 13.19 -19.24 -4.93
N PRO A 323 12.36 -19.88 -5.77
CA PRO A 323 11.30 -20.82 -5.41
C PRO A 323 11.83 -22.18 -4.94
N LEU A 324 11.07 -22.84 -4.07
CA LEU A 324 11.37 -24.20 -3.62
C LEU A 324 11.20 -25.22 -4.75
N SER A 325 12.10 -26.21 -4.78
CA SER A 325 12.05 -27.33 -5.72
C SER A 325 10.91 -28.33 -5.45
N HIS A 326 10.25 -28.26 -4.28
CA HIS A 326 9.16 -29.16 -3.89
C HIS A 326 7.99 -28.38 -3.31
N VAL A 327 6.78 -28.93 -3.46
CA VAL A 327 5.61 -28.50 -2.67
C VAL A 327 5.59 -29.32 -1.39
N TYR A 328 5.48 -28.64 -0.25
CA TYR A 328 5.33 -29.29 1.05
C TYR A 328 3.86 -29.27 1.47
N LYS A 329 3.41 -30.32 2.16
CA LYS A 329 2.14 -30.34 2.88
C LYS A 329 2.33 -31.07 4.20
N THR A 330 1.99 -30.43 5.31
CA THR A 330 2.13 -30.96 6.68
C THR A 330 3.55 -31.49 6.94
N GLY A 331 4.56 -30.72 6.54
CA GLY A 331 5.98 -31.07 6.69
C GLY A 331 6.51 -32.14 5.73
N LYS A 332 5.69 -32.70 4.83
CA LYS A 332 6.09 -33.75 3.88
C LYS A 332 6.10 -33.24 2.45
N ILE A 333 7.01 -33.76 1.62
CA ILE A 333 7.00 -33.49 0.19
C ILE A 333 5.72 -34.08 -0.41
N LEU A 334 4.92 -33.23 -1.04
CA LEU A 334 3.71 -33.61 -1.76
C LEU A 334 4.02 -33.89 -3.23
N GLU A 335 4.85 -33.04 -3.84
CA GLU A 335 5.17 -33.08 -5.27
C GLU A 335 6.58 -32.52 -5.51
N SER A 336 7.35 -33.16 -6.40
CA SER A 336 8.59 -32.62 -6.94
C SER A 336 8.31 -31.72 -8.13
N LYS A 337 8.91 -30.53 -8.13
CA LYS A 337 8.89 -29.66 -9.31
C LYS A 337 10.07 -30.02 -10.17
N GLN A 338 9.80 -30.45 -11.39
CA GLN A 338 10.80 -30.29 -12.43
C GLN A 338 10.94 -28.79 -12.64
N LEU A 339 12.02 -28.22 -12.09
CA LEU A 339 12.51 -26.94 -12.55
C LEU A 339 12.95 -27.18 -13.99
N GLU A 340 12.04 -27.02 -14.96
CA GLU A 340 12.48 -26.65 -16.30
C GLU A 340 13.36 -25.42 -16.07
N ASN A 341 14.63 -25.54 -16.43
CA ASN A 341 15.60 -24.46 -16.34
C ASN A 341 14.98 -23.22 -16.98
N CYS A 342 14.39 -22.35 -16.16
CA CYS A 342 14.20 -20.97 -16.51
C CYS A 342 15.61 -20.42 -16.56
N GLN A 343 16.23 -20.57 -17.73
CA GLN A 343 17.34 -19.74 -18.12
C GLN A 343 16.87 -18.32 -17.83
N LEU A 344 17.43 -17.72 -16.78
CA LEU A 344 17.52 -16.29 -16.62
C LEU A 344 18.33 -15.80 -17.81
N GLY A 345 17.67 -15.72 -18.97
CA GLY A 345 18.16 -15.06 -20.15
C GLY A 345 18.39 -13.61 -19.77
N ASN A 346 19.62 -13.16 -20.01
CA ASN A 346 20.03 -11.77 -19.95
C ASN A 346 18.93 -10.84 -20.52
N LEU A 347 18.21 -10.10 -19.66
CA LEU A 347 17.34 -8.98 -20.02
C LEU A 347 17.32 -7.89 -18.94
#